data_AF-A0AA88YSV6-F1
#
_entry.id   AF-A0AA88YSV6-F1
#
_cell.length_a   1.000
_cell.length_b   1.000
_cell.length_c   1.000
_cell.angle_alpha   90.00
_cell.angle_beta   90.00
_cell.angle_gamma   90.00
#
_symmetry.space_group_name_H-M   'P 1'
#
loop_
_entity.id
_entity.type
_entity.pdbx_description
1 polymer ?
#
loop_
_entity_poly.entity_id
_entity_poly.type
_entity_poly.pdbx_seq_one_letter_code
_entity_poly.pdbx_strand_id
1 'polypeptide(L)'
;ALDSLPIQTLPWTIPREEYNNRKDFRNQCVFTIDPSTARDLDDALSIEILEDDLFEVGVHIADVSYFLQENTELDKVASNRATSVYLEQEVIPMLPRILCEELCSLNPDQDRLTFSVTWKMNSAGEIFEKWFGRSIIKSCTKLSYDHAQGFIEDPDKDWNTDELPPISEGFTVDDIKKRVLGLNKIAVNLRKGRFDNGALRLDQVKLQFSLDKETMMPNKYEVYEERDSNRLVEEFMLLANMDVADRIYKTFPEKAVLRRHPPPQARMADELSDRCEKLGVPIDISSAGALQRSLWLYLGEDDFSKARMQVLVSMCVNPMQKAKYFCTGSIDDEELFRHYALNVPLYTHFTSPIRRYADVIVHRLLAAALGKLYISLM
;
A
#
# COMPACT_ATOMS: atom_id res chain seq x y z
N ALA A 1 -0.42 -27.26 -10.30
CA ALA A 1 -0.42 -25.94 -9.61
C ALA A 1 -1.38 -25.93 -8.42
N LEU A 2 -2.68 -26.20 -8.61
CA LEU A 2 -3.62 -26.29 -7.49
C LEU A 2 -3.29 -27.44 -6.52
N ASP A 3 -2.80 -28.57 -7.01
CA ASP A 3 -2.34 -29.69 -6.17
C ASP A 3 -1.14 -29.34 -5.28
N SER A 4 -0.47 -28.22 -5.52
CA SER A 4 0.65 -27.72 -4.71
C SER A 4 0.20 -26.83 -3.55
N LEU A 5 -1.12 -26.57 -3.42
CA LEU A 5 -1.64 -25.83 -2.28
C LEU A 5 -1.48 -26.66 -1.00
N PRO A 6 -1.04 -26.06 0.12
CA PRO A 6 -0.96 -26.74 1.41
C PRO A 6 -2.34 -26.90 2.07
N ILE A 7 -3.35 -27.25 1.27
CA ILE A 7 -4.76 -27.35 1.66
C ILE A 7 -5.21 -28.77 1.37
N GLN A 8 -5.51 -29.53 2.43
CA GLN A 8 -5.95 -30.92 2.30
C GLN A 8 -7.48 -31.06 2.20
N THR A 9 -8.22 -30.08 2.72
CA THR A 9 -9.69 -30.10 2.81
C THR A 9 -10.29 -28.71 2.63
N LEU A 10 -11.48 -28.65 2.02
CA LEU A 10 -12.32 -27.45 1.97
C LEU A 10 -13.63 -27.71 2.75
N PRO A 11 -14.08 -26.77 3.59
CA PRO A 11 -13.47 -25.47 3.90
C PRO A 11 -12.15 -25.62 4.67
N TRP A 12 -11.15 -24.80 4.34
CA TRP A 12 -9.87 -24.77 5.05
C TRP A 12 -10.02 -24.00 6.36
N THR A 13 -9.39 -24.50 7.42
CA THR A 13 -9.35 -23.84 8.72
C THR A 13 -7.91 -23.67 9.18
N ILE A 14 -7.66 -22.61 9.94
CA ILE A 14 -6.32 -22.33 10.47
C ILE A 14 -5.93 -23.47 11.43
N PRO A 15 -4.76 -24.11 11.24
CA PRO A 15 -4.27 -25.12 12.18
C PRO A 15 -4.09 -24.55 13.59
N ARG A 16 -4.39 -25.35 14.63
CA ARG A 16 -4.28 -24.93 16.04
C ARG A 16 -2.89 -24.40 16.42
N GLU A 17 -1.85 -24.92 15.80
CA GLU A 17 -0.46 -24.50 16.04
C GLU A 17 -0.20 -23.05 15.61
N GLU A 18 -0.84 -22.60 14.53
CA GLU A 18 -0.68 -21.22 14.04
C GLU A 18 -1.24 -20.20 15.04
N TYR A 19 -2.30 -20.55 15.79
CA TYR A 19 -2.83 -19.71 16.86
C TYR A 19 -1.86 -19.51 18.02
N ASN A 20 -0.95 -20.46 18.26
CA ASN A 20 0.06 -20.35 19.33
C ASN A 20 1.34 -19.65 18.86
N ASN A 21 1.66 -19.74 17.57
CA ASN A 21 2.93 -19.25 17.00
C ASN A 21 2.87 -17.80 16.47
N ARG A 22 1.68 -17.20 16.50
CA ARG A 22 1.38 -15.88 15.93
C ARG A 22 0.85 -14.93 16.99
N LYS A 23 1.12 -13.64 16.82
CA LYS A 23 0.50 -12.61 17.66
C LYS A 23 -1.00 -12.52 17.32
N ASP A 24 -1.84 -12.62 18.34
CA ASP A 24 -3.29 -12.60 18.19
C ASP A 24 -3.82 -11.16 18.28
N PHE A 25 -4.41 -10.68 17.18
CA PHE A 25 -5.05 -9.38 17.07
C PHE A 25 -6.56 -9.50 16.80
N ARG A 26 -7.15 -10.71 16.90
CA ARG A 26 -8.57 -10.95 16.57
C ARG A 26 -9.56 -10.18 17.45
N ASN A 27 -9.12 -9.74 18.62
CA ASN A 27 -9.94 -8.96 19.55
C ASN A 27 -9.76 -7.43 19.38
N GLN A 28 -8.90 -6.98 18.47
CA GLN A 28 -8.71 -5.55 18.17
C GLN A 28 -9.66 -5.09 17.05
N CYS A 29 -9.91 -3.78 16.97
CA CYS A 29 -10.70 -3.20 15.89
C CYS A 29 -9.85 -3.09 14.61
N VAL A 30 -9.76 -4.19 13.87
CA VAL A 30 -9.04 -4.30 12.59
C VAL A 30 -10.04 -4.23 11.44
N PHE A 31 -9.79 -3.44 10.40
CA PHE A 31 -10.68 -3.32 9.23
C PHE A 31 -9.87 -3.06 7.95
N THR A 32 -10.49 -3.27 6.79
CA THR A 32 -9.90 -2.92 5.48
C THR A 32 -10.56 -1.66 4.91
N ILE A 33 -9.84 -0.92 4.07
CA ILE A 33 -10.35 0.25 3.32
C ILE A 33 -9.90 0.11 1.87
N ASP A 34 -10.84 -0.20 0.98
CA ASP A 34 -10.54 -0.59 -0.41
C ASP A 34 -11.50 0.07 -1.41
N PRO A 35 -11.25 -0.06 -2.73
CA PRO A 35 -12.31 0.17 -3.70
C PRO A 35 -13.53 -0.72 -3.40
N SER A 36 -14.74 -0.21 -3.63
CA SER A 36 -15.98 -0.98 -3.42
C SER A 36 -16.02 -2.29 -4.20
N THR A 37 -15.36 -2.32 -5.36
CA THR A 37 -15.22 -3.46 -6.27
C THR A 37 -14.13 -4.47 -5.89
N ALA A 38 -13.30 -4.18 -4.88
CA ALA A 38 -12.16 -5.03 -4.50
C ALA A 38 -12.61 -6.41 -3.98
N ARG A 39 -11.87 -7.45 -4.36
CA ARG A 39 -12.10 -8.84 -3.93
C ARG A 39 -10.89 -9.46 -3.24
N ASP A 40 -9.71 -8.98 -3.59
CA ASP A 40 -8.39 -9.33 -3.11
C ASP A 40 -7.90 -8.29 -2.12
N LEU A 41 -8.34 -8.41 -0.86
CA LEU A 41 -8.01 -7.49 0.21
C LEU A 41 -6.66 -7.91 0.81
N ASP A 42 -5.59 -7.23 0.40
CA ASP A 42 -4.22 -7.51 0.82
C ASP A 42 -3.91 -6.96 2.21
N ASP A 43 -4.47 -5.81 2.56
CA ASP A 43 -4.09 -5.02 3.72
C ASP A 43 -5.28 -4.65 4.61
N ALA A 44 -5.00 -4.63 5.92
CA ALA A 44 -5.91 -4.17 6.94
C ALA A 44 -5.18 -3.23 7.91
N LEU A 45 -5.93 -2.32 8.51
CA LEU A 45 -5.44 -1.30 9.44
C LEU A 45 -6.07 -1.47 10.82
N SER A 46 -5.32 -1.07 11.84
CA SER A 46 -5.82 -0.93 13.21
C SER A 46 -5.16 0.25 13.90
N ILE A 47 -5.84 0.79 14.90
CA ILE A 47 -5.27 1.75 15.84
C ILE A 47 -5.89 1.55 17.22
N GLU A 48 -5.02 1.36 18.21
CA GLU A 48 -5.40 1.29 19.62
C GLU A 48 -4.79 2.46 20.38
N ILE A 49 -5.58 3.09 21.25
CA ILE A 49 -5.13 4.19 22.10
C ILE A 49 -4.50 3.57 23.35
N LEU A 50 -3.20 3.79 23.55
CA LEU A 50 -2.48 3.28 24.71
C LEU A 50 -2.52 4.28 25.87
N GLU A 51 -2.16 5.52 25.59
CA GLU A 51 -2.12 6.64 26.54
C GLU A 51 -2.48 7.95 25.82
N ASP A 52 -2.46 9.08 26.53
CA ASP A 52 -2.63 10.39 25.91
C ASP A 52 -1.53 10.63 24.86
N ASP A 53 -1.96 10.91 23.62
CA ASP A 53 -1.10 11.05 22.43
C ASP A 53 -0.13 9.86 22.17
N LEU A 54 -0.49 8.64 22.59
CA LEU A 54 0.27 7.42 22.30
C LEU A 54 -0.64 6.32 21.73
N PHE A 55 -0.34 5.88 20.51
CA PHE A 55 -1.15 4.94 19.75
C PHE A 55 -0.31 3.71 19.35
N GLU A 56 -0.91 2.52 19.40
CA GLU A 56 -0.42 1.35 18.67
C GLU A 56 -1.15 1.28 17.32
N VAL A 57 -0.45 1.61 16.24
CA VAL A 57 -0.95 1.54 14.87
C VAL A 57 -0.48 0.23 14.24
N GLY A 58 -1.37 -0.50 13.58
CA GLY A 58 -1.05 -1.75 12.89
C GLY A 58 -1.36 -1.71 11.39
N VAL A 59 -0.42 -2.22 10.59
CA VAL A 59 -0.65 -2.63 9.19
C VAL A 59 -0.55 -4.15 9.15
N HIS A 60 -1.62 -4.82 8.75
CA HIS A 60 -1.72 -6.28 8.72
C HIS A 60 -1.88 -6.74 7.27
N ILE A 61 -0.85 -7.40 6.73
CA ILE A 61 -0.83 -7.83 5.33
C ILE A 61 -1.14 -9.32 5.24
N ALA A 62 -1.94 -9.75 4.26
CA ALA A 62 -2.23 -11.16 4.01
C ALA A 62 -0.96 -12.02 3.95
N ASP A 63 -0.90 -13.11 4.73
CA ASP A 63 0.28 -14.00 4.76
C ASP A 63 0.26 -15.00 3.60
N VAL A 64 0.36 -14.50 2.38
CA VAL A 64 0.42 -15.32 1.16
C VAL A 64 1.62 -16.26 1.19
N SER A 65 2.73 -15.86 1.83
CA SER A 65 3.94 -16.69 1.96
C SER A 65 3.71 -18.00 2.70
N TYR A 66 2.67 -18.08 3.55
CA TYR A 66 2.26 -19.32 4.20
C TYR A 66 1.64 -20.32 3.21
N PHE A 67 0.85 -19.85 2.26
CA PHE A 67 0.19 -20.70 1.26
C PHE A 67 1.07 -20.97 0.03
N LEU A 68 1.86 -19.98 -0.37
CA LEU A 68 2.72 -20.01 -1.54
C LEU A 68 4.14 -20.44 -1.16
N GLN A 69 4.30 -21.75 -0.94
CA GLN A 69 5.58 -22.37 -0.57
C GLN A 69 6.59 -22.31 -1.73
N GLU A 70 7.84 -22.00 -1.39
CA GLU A 70 8.93 -21.83 -2.35
C GLU A 70 9.20 -23.10 -3.16
N ASN A 71 9.59 -22.94 -4.43
CA ASN A 71 9.94 -24.02 -5.37
C ASN A 71 8.80 -24.99 -5.73
N THR A 72 7.57 -24.69 -5.34
CA THR A 72 6.38 -25.44 -5.78
C THR A 72 5.96 -25.04 -7.21
N GLU A 73 5.12 -25.87 -7.86
CA GLU A 73 4.56 -25.51 -9.18
C GLU A 73 3.71 -24.23 -9.12
N LEU A 74 3.04 -23.99 -8.00
CA LEU A 74 2.28 -22.76 -7.80
C LEU A 74 3.20 -21.54 -7.71
N ASP A 75 4.31 -21.65 -7.00
CA ASP A 75 5.33 -20.60 -6.89
C ASP A 75 5.94 -20.26 -8.26
N LYS A 76 6.28 -21.26 -9.06
CA LYS A 76 6.77 -21.06 -10.44
C LYS A 76 5.75 -20.32 -11.30
N VAL A 77 4.47 -20.66 -11.21
CA VAL A 77 3.41 -19.96 -11.96
C VAL A 77 3.24 -18.52 -11.46
N ALA A 78 3.25 -18.29 -10.15
CA ALA A 78 3.15 -16.96 -9.56
C ALA A 78 4.34 -16.07 -9.96
N SER A 79 5.56 -16.63 -9.92
CA SER A 79 6.78 -15.97 -10.38
C SER A 79 6.72 -15.61 -11.87
N ASN A 80 6.23 -16.53 -12.71
CA ASN A 80 6.09 -16.30 -14.15
C ASN A 80 5.05 -15.22 -14.48
N ARG A 81 3.95 -15.15 -13.72
CA ARG A 81 2.94 -14.08 -13.86
C ARG A 81 3.42 -12.75 -13.30
N ALA A 82 4.21 -12.78 -12.23
CA ALA A 82 4.81 -11.67 -11.48
C ALA A 82 3.83 -10.68 -10.82
N THR A 83 2.69 -10.38 -11.44
CA THR A 83 1.68 -9.46 -10.94
C THR A 83 0.29 -9.83 -11.46
N SER A 84 -0.76 -9.49 -10.74
CA SER A 84 -2.12 -9.45 -11.28
C SER A 84 -2.23 -8.30 -12.29
N VAL A 85 -3.04 -8.48 -13.32
CA VAL A 85 -3.35 -7.45 -14.33
C VAL A 85 -4.81 -7.04 -14.18
N TYR A 86 -5.04 -5.77 -13.86
CA TYR A 86 -6.37 -5.17 -13.72
C TYR A 86 -6.75 -4.52 -15.05
N LEU A 87 -7.79 -5.05 -15.69
CA LEU A 87 -8.46 -4.48 -16.85
C LEU A 87 -9.77 -3.82 -16.37
N GLU A 88 -10.40 -3.02 -17.23
CA GLU A 88 -11.68 -2.37 -16.90
C GLU A 88 -12.78 -3.39 -16.61
N GLN A 89 -12.82 -4.50 -17.36
CA GLN A 89 -13.86 -5.52 -17.30
C GLN A 89 -13.52 -6.72 -16.40
N GLU A 90 -12.23 -7.01 -16.19
CA GLU A 90 -11.81 -8.20 -15.46
C GLU A 90 -10.42 -8.06 -14.83
N VAL A 91 -10.08 -9.01 -13.97
CA VAL A 91 -8.75 -9.14 -13.39
C VAL A 91 -8.16 -10.47 -13.80
N ILE A 92 -6.95 -10.45 -14.36
CA ILE A 92 -6.13 -11.64 -14.60
C ILE A 92 -5.26 -11.84 -13.35
N PRO A 93 -5.59 -12.78 -12.45
CA PRO A 93 -4.96 -12.84 -11.14
C PRO A 93 -3.58 -13.49 -11.20
N MET A 94 -2.65 -13.05 -10.35
CA MET A 94 -1.36 -13.70 -10.17
C MET A 94 -1.52 -15.11 -9.58
N LEU A 95 -2.41 -15.25 -8.59
CA LEU A 95 -2.69 -16.48 -7.87
C LEU A 95 -4.06 -17.06 -8.26
N PRO A 96 -4.33 -18.33 -7.95
CA PRO A 96 -5.67 -18.91 -8.09
C PRO A 96 -6.71 -18.14 -7.27
N ARG A 97 -7.94 -18.04 -7.78
CA ARG A 97 -9.05 -17.31 -7.12
C ARG A 97 -9.30 -17.75 -5.68
N ILE A 98 -9.15 -19.05 -5.38
CA ILE A 98 -9.28 -19.56 -4.00
C ILE A 98 -8.28 -18.94 -3.02
N LEU A 99 -7.06 -18.58 -3.47
CA LEU A 99 -6.14 -17.82 -2.64
C LEU A 99 -6.52 -16.33 -2.63
N CYS A 100 -6.75 -15.74 -3.81
CA CYS A 100 -6.97 -14.31 -3.94
C CYS A 100 -8.24 -13.80 -3.24
N GLU A 101 -9.35 -14.52 -3.38
CA GLU A 101 -10.69 -14.04 -3.02
C GLU A 101 -11.19 -14.68 -1.72
N GLU A 102 -10.65 -15.84 -1.31
CA GLU A 102 -11.12 -16.58 -0.14
C GLU A 102 -10.07 -16.66 0.97
N LEU A 103 -8.96 -17.37 0.76
CA LEU A 103 -8.07 -17.79 1.84
C LEU A 103 -7.08 -16.72 2.31
N CYS A 104 -6.50 -15.96 1.37
CA CYS A 104 -5.58 -14.88 1.70
C CYS A 104 -6.30 -13.55 1.88
N SER A 105 -7.40 -13.33 1.15
CA SER A 105 -8.18 -12.09 1.25
C SER A 105 -8.64 -11.86 2.68
N LEU A 106 -8.42 -10.65 3.19
CA LEU A 106 -8.76 -10.23 4.56
C LEU A 106 -10.26 -9.92 4.72
N ASN A 107 -11.09 -10.85 4.24
CA ASN A 107 -12.55 -10.78 4.31
C ASN A 107 -13.04 -10.59 5.76
N PRO A 108 -14.12 -9.82 5.97
CA PRO A 108 -14.64 -9.54 7.30
C PRO A 108 -15.24 -10.79 7.96
N ASP A 109 -15.28 -10.74 9.29
CA ASP A 109 -15.82 -11.77 10.19
C ASP A 109 -15.17 -13.17 10.10
N GLN A 110 -13.93 -13.23 9.59
CA GLN A 110 -13.19 -14.49 9.48
C GLN A 110 -11.76 -14.36 9.99
N ASP A 111 -11.27 -15.38 10.68
CA ASP A 111 -9.87 -15.43 11.10
C ASP A 111 -8.97 -15.52 9.86
N ARG A 112 -7.92 -14.69 9.83
CA ARG A 112 -6.97 -14.61 8.72
C ARG A 112 -5.53 -14.52 9.19
N LEU A 113 -4.68 -15.31 8.53
CA LEU A 113 -3.24 -15.28 8.73
C LEU A 113 -2.66 -14.02 8.08
N THR A 114 -1.90 -13.25 8.87
CA THR A 114 -1.28 -12.01 8.42
C THR A 114 0.20 -11.96 8.77
N PHE A 115 0.92 -11.09 8.08
CA PHE A 115 2.23 -10.60 8.43
C PHE A 115 2.09 -9.11 8.74
N SER A 116 2.23 -8.77 10.02
CA SER A 116 1.96 -7.43 10.51
C SER A 116 3.22 -6.63 10.81
N VAL A 117 3.09 -5.33 10.64
CA VAL A 117 3.98 -4.30 11.16
C VAL A 117 3.17 -3.44 12.12
N THR A 118 3.65 -3.23 13.34
CA THR A 118 3.00 -2.35 14.31
C THR A 118 3.97 -1.30 14.83
N TRP A 119 3.45 -0.11 15.07
CA TRP A 119 4.19 1.04 15.59
C TRP A 119 3.54 1.54 16.87
N LYS A 120 4.35 1.83 17.89
CA LYS A 120 3.94 2.77 18.93
C LYS A 120 4.36 4.15 18.50
N MET A 121 3.41 5.04 18.29
CA MET A 121 3.65 6.39 17.77
C MET A 121 2.69 7.42 18.35
N ASN A 122 3.07 8.69 18.29
CA ASN A 122 2.19 9.80 18.65
C ASN A 122 1.38 10.33 17.47
N SER A 123 0.47 11.28 17.71
CA SER A 123 -0.35 11.83 16.63
C SER A 123 0.43 12.65 15.59
N ALA A 124 1.66 13.06 15.91
CA ALA A 124 2.58 13.69 14.95
C ALA A 124 3.24 12.68 13.99
N GLY A 125 3.09 11.38 14.23
CA GLY A 125 3.71 10.32 13.43
C GLY A 125 5.13 9.97 13.85
N GLU A 126 5.60 10.43 15.02
CA GLU A 126 6.89 10.05 15.58
C GLU A 126 6.81 8.62 16.13
N ILE A 127 7.76 7.78 15.73
CA ILE A 127 7.77 6.36 16.07
C ILE A 127 8.69 6.10 17.26
N PHE A 128 8.14 5.49 18.31
CA PHE A 128 8.87 5.10 19.52
C PHE A 128 9.28 3.63 19.51
N GLU A 129 8.41 2.74 18.98
CA GLU A 129 8.65 1.30 18.93
C GLU A 129 8.12 0.73 17.62
N LYS A 130 8.83 -0.28 17.09
CA LYS A 130 8.44 -1.02 15.88
C LYS A 130 8.43 -2.51 16.20
N TRP A 131 7.42 -3.21 15.72
CA TRP A 131 7.36 -4.67 15.79
C TRP A 131 6.97 -5.25 14.43
N PHE A 132 7.61 -6.37 14.07
CA PHE A 132 7.33 -7.12 12.86
C PHE A 132 7.05 -8.57 13.24
N GLY A 133 6.02 -9.17 12.65
CA GLY A 133 5.81 -10.60 12.84
C GLY A 133 4.54 -11.14 12.22
N ARG A 134 4.52 -12.47 12.12
CA ARG A 134 3.32 -13.22 11.78
C ARG A 134 2.27 -13.12 12.89
N SER A 135 1.03 -12.95 12.46
CA SER A 135 -0.11 -12.58 13.27
C SER A 135 -1.40 -13.23 12.74
N ILE A 136 -2.45 -13.17 13.55
CA ILE A 136 -3.81 -13.54 13.16
C ILE A 136 -4.73 -12.36 13.46
N ILE A 137 -5.55 -11.97 12.49
CA ILE A 137 -6.57 -10.94 12.65
C ILE A 137 -7.95 -11.54 12.40
N LYS A 138 -8.99 -10.80 12.80
CA LYS A 138 -10.36 -11.00 12.36
C LYS A 138 -10.89 -9.62 11.97
N SER A 139 -10.93 -9.33 10.68
CA SER A 139 -11.39 -8.02 10.20
C SER A 139 -12.85 -7.82 10.61
N CYS A 140 -13.16 -6.72 11.29
CA CYS A 140 -14.51 -6.43 11.78
C CYS A 140 -15.42 -5.88 10.68
N THR A 141 -14.85 -5.29 9.62
CA THR A 141 -15.63 -4.78 8.48
C THR A 141 -14.74 -4.54 7.26
N LYS A 142 -15.37 -4.47 6.08
CA LYS A 142 -14.74 -4.09 4.80
C LYS A 142 -15.25 -2.70 4.37
N LEU A 143 -14.53 -1.64 4.69
CA LEU A 143 -14.89 -0.29 4.28
C LEU A 143 -14.53 -0.06 2.80
N SER A 144 -15.33 0.77 2.14
CA SER A 144 -14.92 1.39 0.89
C SER A 144 -14.19 2.70 1.19
N TYR A 145 -13.45 3.22 0.22
CA TYR A 145 -12.92 4.59 0.31
C TYR A 145 -14.01 5.63 0.56
N ASP A 146 -15.22 5.45 0.04
CA ASP A 146 -16.34 6.38 0.27
C ASP A 146 -16.86 6.31 1.71
N HIS A 147 -16.94 5.12 2.31
CA HIS A 147 -17.33 4.99 3.73
C HIS A 147 -16.31 5.67 4.65
N ALA A 148 -15.02 5.41 4.42
CA ALA A 148 -13.95 6.04 5.20
C ALA A 148 -13.90 7.57 4.97
N GLN A 149 -14.12 8.02 3.74
CA GLN A 149 -14.19 9.44 3.41
C GLN A 149 -15.37 10.11 4.12
N GLY A 150 -16.53 9.46 4.16
CA GLY A 150 -17.69 9.94 4.89
C GLY A 150 -17.38 10.21 6.37
N PHE A 151 -16.69 9.29 7.04
CA PHE A 151 -16.25 9.51 8.42
C PHE A 151 -15.31 10.71 8.57
N ILE A 152 -14.44 10.96 7.60
CA ILE A 152 -13.47 12.07 7.62
C ILE A 152 -14.18 13.42 7.39
N GLU A 153 -15.15 13.47 6.48
CA GLU A 153 -15.85 14.71 6.10
C GLU A 153 -16.92 15.12 7.11
N ASP A 154 -17.58 14.15 7.75
CA ASP A 154 -18.66 14.39 8.72
C ASP A 154 -18.43 13.61 10.03
N PRO A 155 -17.50 14.07 10.89
CA PRO A 155 -17.16 13.39 12.13
C PRO A 155 -18.29 13.43 13.17
N ASP A 156 -19.14 14.45 13.10
CA ASP A 156 -20.23 14.70 14.06
C ASP A 156 -21.55 14.00 13.66
N LYS A 157 -21.66 13.52 12.42
CA LYS A 157 -22.82 12.72 11.99
C LYS A 157 -23.01 11.47 12.85
N ASP A 158 -24.28 11.24 13.18
CA ASP A 158 -24.77 9.99 13.73
C ASP A 158 -25.03 9.02 12.56
N TRP A 159 -24.10 8.08 12.37
CA TRP A 159 -24.11 7.15 11.26
C TRP A 159 -25.02 5.97 11.58
N ASN A 160 -26.00 5.72 10.71
CA ASN A 160 -26.86 4.54 10.85
C ASN A 160 -26.13 3.30 10.30
N THR A 161 -26.40 2.12 10.87
CA THR A 161 -25.83 0.85 10.41
C THR A 161 -26.18 0.52 8.96
N ASP A 162 -27.31 1.01 8.45
CA ASP A 162 -27.76 0.77 7.07
C ASP A 162 -26.92 1.51 6.01
N GLU A 163 -26.16 2.54 6.41
CA GLU A 163 -25.28 3.32 5.52
C GLU A 163 -23.89 2.69 5.36
N LEU A 164 -23.63 1.62 6.10
CA LEU A 164 -22.30 1.02 6.24
C LEU A 164 -22.32 -0.48 5.91
N PRO A 165 -21.17 -1.04 5.54
CA PRO A 165 -21.04 -2.47 5.35
C PRO A 165 -21.26 -3.20 6.69
N PRO A 166 -21.59 -4.51 6.67
CA PRO A 166 -21.75 -5.29 7.89
C PRO A 166 -20.54 -5.16 8.83
N ILE A 167 -20.82 -5.06 10.12
CA ILE A 167 -19.83 -4.95 11.20
C ILE A 167 -19.94 -6.20 12.07
N SER A 168 -18.81 -6.84 12.36
CA SER A 168 -18.72 -7.99 13.26
C SER A 168 -19.23 -7.65 14.66
N GLU A 169 -19.82 -8.65 15.31
CA GLU A 169 -20.25 -8.55 16.70
C GLU A 169 -19.08 -8.10 17.61
N GLY A 170 -19.36 -7.18 18.53
CA GLY A 170 -18.38 -6.64 19.47
C GLY A 170 -17.80 -5.27 19.10
N PHE A 171 -18.05 -4.78 17.87
CA PHE A 171 -17.65 -3.43 17.45
C PHE A 171 -18.85 -2.62 17.01
N THR A 172 -18.80 -1.31 17.28
CA THR A 172 -19.84 -0.35 16.85
C THR A 172 -19.36 0.50 15.68
N VAL A 173 -20.30 1.17 15.01
CA VAL A 173 -19.96 2.19 13.99
C VAL A 173 -19.08 3.29 14.58
N ASP A 174 -19.36 3.72 15.80
CA ASP A 174 -18.59 4.75 16.49
C ASP A 174 -17.16 4.28 16.80
N ASP A 175 -16.97 3.01 17.13
CA ASP A 175 -15.63 2.43 17.28
C ASP A 175 -14.84 2.57 15.99
N ILE A 176 -15.38 2.11 14.87
CA ILE A 176 -14.71 2.16 13.56
C ILE A 176 -14.45 3.60 13.14
N LYS A 177 -15.44 4.49 13.28
CA LYS A 177 -15.32 5.92 12.97
C LYS A 177 -14.15 6.56 13.74
N LYS A 178 -14.06 6.31 15.05
CA LYS A 178 -12.94 6.79 15.90
C LYS A 178 -11.59 6.29 15.40
N ARG A 179 -11.49 5.03 14.96
CA ARG A 179 -10.23 4.46 14.44
C ARG A 179 -9.85 5.11 13.10
N VAL A 180 -10.79 5.27 12.18
CA VAL A 180 -10.54 5.94 10.89
C VAL A 180 -10.09 7.39 11.10
N LEU A 181 -10.75 8.14 11.98
CA LEU A 181 -10.36 9.51 12.31
C LEU A 181 -8.96 9.60 12.96
N GLY A 182 -8.65 8.69 13.88
CA GLY A 182 -7.32 8.59 14.50
C GLY A 182 -6.21 8.30 13.48
N LEU A 183 -6.44 7.32 12.61
CA LEU A 183 -5.53 7.00 11.50
C LEU A 183 -5.38 8.18 10.54
N ASN A 184 -6.46 8.86 10.17
CA ASN A 184 -6.42 10.02 9.28
C ASN A 184 -5.58 11.16 9.87
N LYS A 185 -5.75 11.46 11.17
CA LYS A 185 -4.98 12.49 11.87
C LYS A 185 -3.47 12.23 11.76
N ILE A 186 -3.05 10.98 11.98
CA ILE A 186 -1.64 10.57 11.87
C ILE A 186 -1.19 10.63 10.40
N ALA A 187 -1.98 10.12 9.46
CA ALA A 187 -1.65 10.09 8.04
C ALA A 187 -1.43 11.49 7.45
N VAL A 188 -2.26 12.48 7.84
CA VAL A 188 -2.06 13.88 7.43
C VAL A 188 -0.68 14.40 7.87
N ASN A 189 -0.25 14.08 9.09
CA ASN A 189 1.05 14.50 9.61
C ASN A 189 2.22 13.75 8.95
N LEU A 190 2.09 12.43 8.74
CA LEU A 190 3.07 11.63 7.99
C LEU A 190 3.26 12.17 6.57
N ARG A 191 2.15 12.46 5.88
CA ARG A 191 2.15 13.05 4.54
C ARG A 191 2.85 14.39 4.51
N LYS A 192 2.51 15.28 5.44
CA LYS A 192 3.15 16.59 5.55
C LYS A 192 4.65 16.43 5.73
N GLY A 193 5.09 15.60 6.68
CA GLY A 193 6.50 15.30 6.90
C GLY A 193 7.20 14.73 5.66
N ARG A 194 6.53 13.85 4.90
CA ARG A 194 7.05 13.28 3.65
C ARG A 194 7.31 14.35 2.58
N PHE A 195 6.41 15.31 2.40
CA PHE A 195 6.63 16.40 1.45
C PHE A 195 7.59 17.47 1.96
N ASP A 196 7.60 17.76 3.26
CA ASP A 196 8.60 18.64 3.89
C ASP A 196 10.01 18.07 3.72
N ASN A 197 10.16 16.74 3.76
CA ASN A 197 11.39 16.02 3.44
C ASN A 197 11.68 15.93 1.93
N GLY A 198 10.88 16.56 1.08
CA GLY A 198 11.14 16.74 -0.34
C GLY A 198 10.69 15.59 -1.24
N ALA A 199 9.60 14.90 -0.89
CA ALA A 199 8.91 14.01 -1.83
C ALA A 199 8.29 14.78 -3.02
N LEU A 200 8.03 14.04 -4.09
CA LEU A 200 7.46 14.50 -5.36
C LEU A 200 6.27 13.61 -5.73
N ARG A 201 5.19 14.25 -6.17
CA ARG A 201 3.96 13.61 -6.62
C ARG A 201 3.58 14.14 -7.99
N LEU A 202 3.54 13.25 -8.97
CA LEU A 202 3.24 13.53 -10.38
C LEU A 202 2.10 12.63 -10.85
N ASP A 203 0.90 12.87 -10.33
CA ASP A 203 -0.27 12.07 -10.68
C ASP A 203 -0.81 12.47 -12.04
N GLN A 204 -0.92 11.49 -12.92
CA GLN A 204 -1.64 11.64 -14.18
C GLN A 204 -3.13 11.43 -13.95
N VAL A 205 -3.95 12.10 -14.77
CA VAL A 205 -5.40 11.91 -14.80
C VAL A 205 -5.71 10.44 -15.12
N LYS A 206 -6.42 9.78 -14.21
CA LYS A 206 -6.92 8.41 -14.40
C LYS A 206 -8.42 8.48 -14.68
N LEU A 207 -8.89 7.68 -15.63
CA LEU A 207 -10.31 7.53 -15.92
C LEU A 207 -10.85 6.29 -15.21
N GLN A 208 -12.06 6.41 -14.69
CA GLN A 208 -12.86 5.30 -14.18
C GLN A 208 -14.09 5.14 -15.06
N PHE A 209 -14.35 3.90 -15.51
CA PHE A 209 -15.49 3.57 -16.36
C PHE A 209 -16.57 2.88 -15.54
N SER A 210 -17.82 3.23 -15.80
CA SER A 210 -18.98 2.42 -15.41
C SER A 210 -19.37 1.54 -16.60
N LEU A 211 -19.48 0.24 -16.34
CA LEU A 211 -19.83 -0.75 -17.36
C LEU A 211 -21.30 -1.15 -17.21
N ASP A 212 -21.97 -1.32 -18.34
CA ASP A 212 -23.28 -1.96 -18.40
C ASP A 212 -23.18 -3.44 -17.99
N LYS A 213 -24.07 -3.91 -17.11
CA LYS A 213 -23.96 -5.24 -16.49
C LYS A 213 -24.22 -6.40 -17.45
N GLU A 214 -25.00 -6.18 -18.52
CA GLU A 214 -25.34 -7.22 -19.48
C GLU A 214 -24.34 -7.28 -20.62
N THR A 215 -23.98 -6.13 -21.16
CA THR A 215 -23.12 -6.01 -22.34
C THR A 215 -21.63 -5.85 -22.02
N MET A 216 -21.29 -5.50 -20.78
CA MET A 216 -19.93 -5.13 -20.33
C MET A 216 -19.33 -3.93 -21.07
N MET A 217 -20.13 -3.17 -21.81
CA MET A 217 -19.69 -1.97 -22.53
C MET A 217 -19.70 -0.74 -21.61
N PRO A 218 -18.76 0.20 -21.78
CA PRO A 218 -18.74 1.43 -20.99
C PRO A 218 -19.96 2.31 -21.31
N ASN A 219 -20.71 2.72 -20.29
CA ASN A 219 -21.85 3.62 -20.42
C ASN A 219 -21.58 5.03 -19.85
N LYS A 220 -20.63 5.15 -18.93
CA LYS A 220 -20.17 6.41 -18.31
C LYS A 220 -18.68 6.32 -18.05
N TYR A 221 -18.00 7.47 -18.08
CA TYR A 221 -16.67 7.62 -17.52
C TYR A 221 -16.63 8.84 -16.59
N GLU A 222 -15.71 8.81 -15.64
CA GLU A 222 -15.41 9.93 -14.75
C GLU A 222 -13.91 9.97 -14.47
N VAL A 223 -13.41 11.13 -14.02
CA VAL A 223 -12.03 11.24 -13.55
C VAL A 223 -11.97 10.65 -12.15
N TYR A 224 -11.03 9.73 -11.94
CA TYR A 224 -10.80 9.18 -10.61
C TYR A 224 -10.12 10.22 -9.72
N GLU A 225 -10.77 10.54 -8.60
CA GLU A 225 -10.28 11.51 -7.62
C GLU A 225 -9.72 10.80 -6.39
N GLU A 226 -8.45 11.03 -6.08
CA GLU A 226 -7.84 10.54 -4.85
C GLU A 226 -8.15 11.50 -3.68
N ARG A 227 -8.94 11.00 -2.72
CA ARG A 227 -9.41 11.72 -1.54
C ARG A 227 -8.64 11.36 -0.27
N ASP A 228 -8.97 11.96 0.85
CA ASP A 228 -8.24 11.77 2.12
C ASP A 228 -8.27 10.33 2.62
N SER A 229 -9.32 9.57 2.35
CA SER A 229 -9.35 8.12 2.63
C SER A 229 -8.32 7.32 1.82
N ASN A 230 -8.08 7.66 0.55
CA ASN A 230 -7.00 7.04 -0.25
C ASN A 230 -5.63 7.37 0.33
N ARG A 231 -5.48 8.63 0.73
CA ARG A 231 -4.25 9.19 1.27
C ARG A 231 -3.88 8.60 2.63
N LEU A 232 -4.89 8.32 3.45
CA LEU A 232 -4.77 7.62 4.72
C LEU A 232 -4.09 6.27 4.52
N VAL A 233 -4.64 5.43 3.63
CA VAL A 233 -4.07 4.11 3.33
C VAL A 233 -2.67 4.25 2.72
N GLU A 234 -2.48 5.19 1.78
CA GLU A 234 -1.20 5.46 1.11
C GLU A 234 -0.05 5.66 2.13
N GLU A 235 -0.22 6.51 3.14
CA GLU A 235 0.87 6.80 4.10
C GLU A 235 1.26 5.60 4.95
N PHE A 236 0.29 4.81 5.43
CA PHE A 236 0.60 3.63 6.24
C PHE A 236 1.23 2.51 5.40
N MET A 237 0.80 2.35 4.14
CA MET A 237 1.44 1.41 3.23
C MET A 237 2.87 1.83 2.89
N LEU A 238 3.11 3.13 2.65
CA LEU A 238 4.47 3.65 2.45
C LEU A 238 5.34 3.40 3.68
N LEU A 239 4.82 3.67 4.88
CA LEU A 239 5.56 3.46 6.13
C LEU A 239 5.92 1.98 6.33
N ALA A 240 4.97 1.06 6.12
CA ALA A 240 5.21 -0.38 6.18
C ALA A 240 6.30 -0.81 5.19
N ASN A 241 6.21 -0.34 3.94
CA ASN A 241 7.17 -0.66 2.89
C ASN A 241 8.59 -0.15 3.19
N MET A 242 8.73 1.07 3.72
CA MET A 242 10.02 1.65 4.10
C MET A 242 10.65 0.88 5.28
N ASP A 243 9.87 0.58 6.31
CA ASP A 243 10.37 -0.10 7.50
C ASP A 243 10.73 -1.56 7.24
N VAL A 244 9.98 -2.25 6.38
CA VAL A 244 10.34 -3.60 5.93
C VAL A 244 11.59 -3.55 5.05
N ALA A 245 11.75 -2.56 4.17
CA ALA A 245 12.96 -2.39 3.37
C ALA A 245 14.21 -2.25 4.25
N ASP A 246 14.15 -1.38 5.26
CA ASP A 246 15.24 -1.21 6.24
C ASP A 246 15.54 -2.51 6.99
N ARG A 247 14.50 -3.23 7.45
CA ARG A 247 14.66 -4.47 8.22
C ARG A 247 15.33 -5.58 7.41
N ILE A 248 14.87 -5.82 6.18
CA ILE A 248 15.44 -6.89 5.33
C ILE A 248 16.85 -6.54 4.88
N TYR A 249 17.13 -5.26 4.58
CA TYR A 249 18.46 -4.82 4.15
C TYR A 249 19.49 -4.97 5.28
N LYS A 250 19.15 -4.53 6.50
CA LYS A 250 20.01 -4.69 7.68
C LYS A 250 20.39 -6.15 7.97
N THR A 251 19.51 -7.09 7.64
CA THR A 251 19.74 -8.52 7.88
C THR A 251 20.46 -9.17 6.71
N PHE A 252 20.12 -8.78 5.47
CA PHE A 252 20.60 -9.40 4.24
C PHE A 252 21.10 -8.34 3.24
N PRO A 253 22.24 -7.67 3.52
CA PRO A 253 22.70 -6.54 2.72
C PRO A 253 23.02 -6.88 1.27
N GLU A 254 23.34 -8.14 0.95
CA GLU A 254 23.63 -8.58 -0.41
C GLU A 254 22.45 -9.30 -1.09
N LYS A 255 21.34 -9.53 -0.38
CA LYS A 255 20.23 -10.39 -0.86
C LYS A 255 18.84 -9.77 -0.70
N ALA A 256 18.74 -8.59 -0.11
CA ALA A 256 17.48 -7.88 0.00
C ALA A 256 16.94 -7.48 -1.38
N VAL A 257 15.66 -7.71 -1.61
CA VAL A 257 14.93 -7.23 -2.79
C VAL A 257 14.30 -5.89 -2.47
N LEU A 258 14.77 -4.85 -3.14
CA LEU A 258 14.33 -3.47 -2.95
C LEU A 258 13.80 -2.90 -4.27
N ARG A 259 13.22 -1.70 -4.20
CA ARG A 259 12.66 -0.95 -5.34
C ARG A 259 13.20 0.47 -5.33
N ARG A 260 14.05 0.77 -6.31
CA ARG A 260 14.67 2.10 -6.50
C ARG A 260 13.96 2.90 -7.59
N HIS A 261 14.14 4.21 -7.58
CA HIS A 261 13.66 5.11 -8.62
C HIS A 261 14.80 6.07 -8.97
N PRO A 262 15.48 5.87 -10.12
CA PRO A 262 16.54 6.77 -10.57
C PRO A 262 16.03 8.20 -10.81
N PRO A 263 16.91 9.22 -10.75
CA PRO A 263 16.54 10.59 -11.07
C PRO A 263 16.13 10.75 -12.55
N PRO A 264 15.51 11.88 -12.94
CA PRO A 264 15.18 12.18 -14.32
C PRO A 264 16.41 12.14 -15.24
N GLN A 265 16.19 11.93 -16.53
CA GLN A 265 17.26 12.03 -17.53
C GLN A 265 17.71 13.48 -17.66
N ALA A 266 18.96 13.78 -17.28
CA ALA A 266 19.49 15.14 -17.14
C ALA A 266 19.19 16.03 -18.35
N ARG A 267 19.57 15.58 -19.56
CA ARG A 267 19.32 16.34 -20.80
C ARG A 267 17.83 16.68 -21.00
N MET A 268 16.93 15.72 -20.76
CA MET A 268 15.49 15.96 -20.94
C MET A 268 14.93 16.88 -19.86
N ALA A 269 15.48 16.82 -18.64
CA ALA A 269 15.14 17.73 -17.56
C ALA A 269 15.57 19.16 -17.89
N ASP A 270 16.79 19.35 -18.39
CA ASP A 270 17.30 20.67 -18.81
C ASP A 270 16.45 21.27 -19.95
N GLU A 271 16.14 20.47 -20.98
CA GLU A 271 15.26 20.87 -22.09
C GLU A 271 13.84 21.26 -21.59
N LEU A 272 13.33 20.55 -20.59
CA LEU A 272 12.04 20.87 -19.95
C LEU A 272 12.11 22.19 -19.18
N SER A 273 13.16 22.38 -18.37
CA SER A 273 13.38 23.61 -17.59
C SER A 273 13.43 24.83 -18.50
N ASP A 274 14.23 24.78 -19.57
CA ASP A 274 14.35 25.84 -20.57
C ASP A 274 13.01 26.15 -21.26
N ARG A 275 12.21 25.12 -21.52
CA ARG A 275 10.89 25.28 -22.14
C ARG A 275 9.91 25.96 -21.18
N CYS A 276 9.91 25.55 -19.92
CA CYS A 276 9.08 26.13 -18.86
C CYS A 276 9.42 27.60 -18.61
N GLU A 277 10.70 27.95 -18.58
CA GLU A 277 11.20 29.34 -18.49
C GLU A 277 10.62 30.21 -19.63
N LYS A 278 10.74 29.74 -20.88
CA LYS A 278 10.23 30.46 -22.07
C LYS A 278 8.72 30.63 -22.08
N LEU A 279 7.98 29.75 -21.43
CA LEU A 279 6.53 29.82 -21.29
C LEU A 279 6.08 30.70 -20.10
N GLY A 280 7.02 31.28 -19.35
CA GLY A 280 6.73 32.09 -18.17
C GLY A 280 6.27 31.28 -16.95
N VAL A 281 6.61 29.98 -16.90
CA VAL A 281 6.28 29.05 -15.81
C VAL A 281 7.55 28.34 -15.31
N PRO A 282 8.54 29.08 -14.78
CA PRO A 282 9.82 28.51 -14.33
C PRO A 282 9.63 27.40 -13.29
N ILE A 283 10.36 26.29 -13.46
CA ILE A 283 10.37 25.17 -12.52
C ILE A 283 11.81 24.83 -12.12
N ASP A 284 12.02 24.46 -10.86
CA ASP A 284 13.31 24.03 -10.34
C ASP A 284 13.39 22.50 -10.34
N ILE A 285 14.25 21.93 -11.20
CA ILE A 285 14.44 20.48 -11.34
C ILE A 285 15.72 20.00 -10.63
N SER A 286 16.31 20.81 -9.75
CA SER A 286 17.52 20.43 -9.00
C SER A 286 17.33 19.23 -8.07
N SER A 287 16.09 18.98 -7.62
CA SER A 287 15.73 17.83 -6.81
C SER A 287 14.23 17.53 -6.91
N ALA A 288 13.82 16.35 -6.45
CA ALA A 288 12.41 15.97 -6.37
C ALA A 288 11.58 16.99 -5.56
N GLY A 289 12.06 17.38 -4.38
CA GLY A 289 11.40 18.35 -3.53
C GLY A 289 11.40 19.77 -4.10
N ALA A 290 12.46 20.18 -4.81
CA ALA A 290 12.47 21.47 -5.51
C ALA A 290 11.40 21.52 -6.60
N LEU A 291 11.30 20.45 -7.40
CA LEU A 291 10.28 20.33 -8.44
C LEU A 291 8.87 20.36 -7.83
N GLN A 292 8.64 19.62 -6.74
CA GLN A 292 7.36 19.63 -6.03
C GLN A 292 6.98 21.04 -5.57
N ARG A 293 7.91 21.78 -4.97
CA ARG A 293 7.68 23.16 -4.51
C ARG A 293 7.38 24.10 -5.68
N SER A 294 8.09 23.97 -6.81
CA SER A 294 7.80 24.75 -8.01
C SER A 294 6.40 24.48 -8.55
N LEU A 295 5.97 23.22 -8.58
CA LEU A 295 4.62 22.87 -9.01
C LEU A 295 3.55 23.49 -8.09
N TRP A 296 3.78 23.50 -6.78
CA TRP A 296 2.84 24.11 -5.83
C TRP A 296 2.61 25.61 -6.04
N LEU A 297 3.57 26.35 -6.61
CA LEU A 297 3.37 27.77 -6.96
C LEU A 297 2.27 27.98 -8.00
N TYR A 298 1.93 26.95 -8.77
CA TYR A 298 0.94 27.00 -9.85
C TYR A 298 -0.41 26.39 -9.48
N LEU A 299 -0.57 25.92 -8.24
CA LEU A 299 -1.86 25.45 -7.72
C LEU A 299 -2.86 26.61 -7.67
N GLY A 300 -4.11 26.28 -7.97
CA GLY A 300 -5.24 27.21 -7.90
C GLY A 300 -6.55 26.48 -8.08
N GLU A 301 -7.63 27.09 -7.59
CA GLU A 301 -8.97 26.50 -7.64
C GLU A 301 -9.71 26.75 -8.95
N ASP A 302 -9.24 27.71 -9.75
CA ASP A 302 -9.82 28.02 -11.06
C ASP A 302 -9.45 26.98 -12.13
N ASP A 303 -10.31 26.86 -13.14
CA ASP A 303 -10.16 25.88 -14.23
C ASP A 303 -8.83 26.02 -14.98
N PHE A 304 -8.34 27.26 -15.14
CA PHE A 304 -7.08 27.52 -15.84
C PHE A 304 -5.88 27.00 -15.04
N SER A 305 -5.83 27.26 -13.73
CA SER A 305 -4.79 26.71 -12.84
C SER A 305 -4.82 25.18 -12.78
N LYS A 306 -6.01 24.57 -12.70
CA LYS A 306 -6.18 23.11 -12.73
C LYS A 306 -5.68 22.51 -14.06
N ALA A 307 -6.07 23.09 -15.20
CA ALA A 307 -5.60 22.65 -16.51
C ALA A 307 -4.08 22.84 -16.68
N ARG A 308 -3.54 23.99 -16.24
CA ARG A 308 -2.10 24.26 -16.27
C ARG A 308 -1.33 23.22 -15.45
N MET A 309 -1.80 22.87 -14.26
CA MET A 309 -1.19 21.84 -13.41
C MET A 309 -1.15 20.49 -14.13
N GLN A 310 -2.25 20.06 -14.77
CA GLN A 310 -2.28 18.81 -15.52
C GLN A 310 -1.28 18.78 -16.67
N VAL A 311 -1.15 19.89 -17.41
CA VAL A 311 -0.16 20.02 -18.49
C VAL A 311 1.27 19.98 -17.93
N LEU A 312 1.55 20.72 -16.86
CA LEU A 312 2.86 20.75 -16.22
C LEU A 312 3.25 19.37 -15.69
N VAL A 313 2.35 18.68 -14.98
CA VAL A 313 2.59 17.31 -14.49
C VAL A 313 2.87 16.36 -15.65
N SER A 314 2.06 16.41 -16.72
CA SER A 314 2.28 15.59 -17.92
C SER A 314 3.65 15.85 -18.57
N MET A 315 4.06 17.11 -18.65
CA MET A 315 5.39 17.49 -19.13
C MET A 315 6.52 16.98 -18.22
N CYS A 316 6.34 17.07 -16.90
CA CYS A 316 7.31 16.64 -15.89
C CYS A 316 7.48 15.12 -15.81
N VAL A 317 6.48 14.33 -16.23
CA VAL A 317 6.60 12.87 -16.27
C VAL A 317 7.55 12.39 -17.37
N ASN A 318 7.62 13.09 -18.51
CA ASN A 318 8.44 12.67 -19.66
C ASN A 318 9.94 12.44 -19.36
N PRO A 319 10.66 13.32 -18.63
CA PRO A 319 12.06 13.09 -18.28
C PRO A 319 12.25 12.03 -17.18
N MET A 320 11.19 11.62 -16.46
CA MET A 320 11.29 10.68 -15.33
C MET A 320 11.67 9.28 -15.81
N GLN A 321 12.47 8.59 -15.01
CA GLN A 321 12.79 7.19 -15.25
C GLN A 321 11.78 6.27 -14.55
N LYS A 322 11.58 5.05 -15.05
CA LYS A 322 10.74 4.07 -14.37
C LYS A 322 11.43 3.57 -13.10
N ALA A 323 10.67 3.44 -12.01
CA ALA A 323 11.11 2.70 -10.82
C ALA A 323 11.32 1.21 -11.15
N LYS A 324 12.31 0.58 -10.50
CA LYS A 324 12.75 -0.78 -10.81
C LYS A 324 13.02 -1.56 -9.53
N TYR A 325 12.63 -2.83 -9.52
CA TYR A 325 13.12 -3.77 -8.51
C TYR A 325 14.59 -4.10 -8.76
N PHE A 326 15.34 -4.38 -7.71
CA PHE A 326 16.72 -4.82 -7.79
C PHE A 326 17.09 -5.67 -6.57
N CYS A 327 18.09 -6.53 -6.73
CA CYS A 327 18.76 -7.19 -5.62
C CYS A 327 19.88 -6.27 -5.13
N THR A 328 20.00 -6.10 -3.82
CA THR A 328 21.01 -5.23 -3.21
C THR A 328 22.44 -5.68 -3.52
N GLY A 329 22.73 -6.98 -3.59
CA GLY A 329 24.04 -7.48 -4.02
C GLY A 329 24.34 -7.34 -5.52
N SER A 330 23.45 -6.77 -6.33
CA SER A 330 23.73 -6.53 -7.76
C SER A 330 24.10 -5.07 -8.08
N ILE A 331 24.20 -4.20 -7.06
CA ILE A 331 24.59 -2.80 -7.21
C ILE A 331 25.53 -2.45 -6.05
N ASP A 332 26.77 -2.11 -6.35
CA ASP A 332 27.78 -1.79 -5.32
C ASP A 332 27.56 -0.41 -4.67
N ASP A 333 27.01 0.54 -5.42
CA ASP A 333 26.80 1.91 -4.96
C ASP A 333 25.43 2.07 -4.29
N GLU A 334 25.43 2.16 -2.95
CA GLU A 334 24.23 2.36 -2.13
C GLU A 334 23.50 3.67 -2.44
N GLU A 335 24.16 4.71 -2.96
CA GLU A 335 23.48 5.96 -3.33
C GLU A 335 22.45 5.73 -4.43
N LEU A 336 22.65 4.71 -5.28
CA LEU A 336 21.75 4.34 -6.34
C LEU A 336 20.49 3.62 -5.85
N PHE A 337 20.41 3.20 -4.59
CA PHE A 337 19.26 2.49 -4.01
C PHE A 337 18.08 3.42 -3.79
N ARG A 338 18.38 4.71 -3.67
CA ARG A 338 17.44 5.80 -3.40
C ARG A 338 16.23 5.77 -4.33
N HIS A 339 15.08 6.09 -3.77
CA HIS A 339 13.85 6.30 -4.52
C HIS A 339 13.61 7.79 -4.75
N TYR A 340 13.94 8.30 -5.94
CA TYR A 340 13.89 9.73 -6.29
C TYR A 340 12.58 10.42 -5.88
N ALA A 341 11.42 9.95 -6.35
CA ALA A 341 10.15 10.62 -6.09
C ALA A 341 9.69 10.57 -4.62
N LEU A 342 9.98 9.49 -3.90
CA LEU A 342 9.64 9.38 -2.48
C LEU A 342 10.67 10.10 -1.60
N ASN A 343 11.85 10.40 -2.17
CA ASN A 343 12.99 10.98 -1.48
C ASN A 343 13.43 10.18 -0.23
N VAL A 344 13.59 8.87 -0.40
CA VAL A 344 14.01 7.96 0.69
C VAL A 344 15.17 7.07 0.25
N PRO A 345 16.07 6.68 1.18
CA PRO A 345 17.25 5.89 0.83
C PRO A 345 16.91 4.44 0.44
N LEU A 346 15.93 3.84 1.13
CA LEU A 346 15.51 2.46 0.91
C LEU A 346 13.99 2.39 0.80
N TYR A 347 13.52 1.57 -0.14
CA TYR A 347 12.11 1.31 -0.35
C TYR A 347 11.94 -0.09 -0.95
N THR A 348 10.84 -0.76 -0.65
CA THR A 348 10.47 -2.04 -1.27
C THR A 348 8.96 -2.14 -1.42
N HIS A 349 8.46 -3.25 -1.93
CA HIS A 349 7.04 -3.58 -1.87
C HIS A 349 6.83 -4.80 -0.99
N PHE A 350 5.94 -4.65 -0.01
CA PHE A 350 5.58 -5.65 1.00
C PHE A 350 4.06 -5.80 1.16
N THR A 351 3.32 -4.72 0.90
CA THR A 351 1.91 -4.57 1.31
C THR A 351 0.87 -5.17 0.35
N SER A 352 1.27 -5.90 -0.69
CA SER A 352 0.31 -6.48 -1.65
C SER A 352 0.71 -7.83 -2.25
N PRO A 353 0.96 -8.85 -1.42
CA PRO A 353 1.46 -10.15 -1.87
C PRO A 353 0.43 -11.02 -2.61
N ILE A 354 -0.88 -10.73 -2.54
CA ILE A 354 -1.90 -11.45 -3.34
C ILE A 354 -1.72 -11.13 -4.83
N ARG A 355 -1.31 -9.91 -5.15
CA ARG A 355 -1.26 -9.37 -6.52
C ARG A 355 0.14 -9.02 -7.01
N ARG A 356 1.20 -9.13 -6.20
CA ARG A 356 2.59 -8.86 -6.61
C ARG A 356 3.56 -9.89 -6.04
N TYR A 357 4.34 -10.51 -6.92
CA TYR A 357 5.31 -11.54 -6.53
C TYR A 357 6.52 -10.97 -5.78
N ALA A 358 6.90 -9.72 -6.06
CA ALA A 358 7.97 -9.04 -5.34
C ALA A 358 7.70 -9.00 -3.82
N ASP A 359 6.46 -8.71 -3.44
CA ASP A 359 6.00 -8.72 -2.06
C ASP A 359 6.09 -10.11 -1.43
N VAL A 360 5.80 -11.18 -2.18
CA VAL A 360 5.98 -12.57 -1.69
C VAL A 360 7.45 -12.84 -1.36
N ILE A 361 8.38 -12.43 -2.21
CA ILE A 361 9.82 -12.57 -1.95
C ILE A 361 10.21 -11.79 -0.68
N VAL A 362 9.72 -10.56 -0.55
CA VAL A 362 9.97 -9.71 0.62
C VAL A 362 9.37 -10.32 1.90
N HIS A 363 8.19 -10.93 1.83
CA HIS A 363 7.60 -11.68 2.96
C HIS A 363 8.49 -12.84 3.40
N ARG A 364 9.04 -13.62 2.45
CA ARG A 364 9.99 -14.71 2.75
C ARG A 364 11.26 -14.18 3.41
N LEU A 365 11.84 -13.10 2.86
CA LEU A 365 13.02 -12.44 3.42
C LEU A 365 12.74 -11.89 4.84
N LEU A 366 11.61 -11.23 5.05
CA LEU A 366 11.24 -10.71 6.37
C LEU A 366 11.03 -11.84 7.38
N ALA A 367 10.38 -12.94 6.99
CA ALA A 367 10.22 -14.10 7.86
C ALA A 367 11.57 -14.73 8.25
N ALA A 368 12.51 -14.82 7.31
CA ALA A 368 13.87 -15.28 7.59
C ALA A 368 14.65 -14.30 8.49
N ALA A 369 14.47 -12.99 8.28
CA ALA A 369 15.06 -11.95 9.14
C ALA A 369 14.52 -11.95 10.57
N LEU A 370 13.38 -12.59 10.81
CA LEU A 370 12.80 -12.82 12.13
C LEU A 370 13.12 -14.22 12.69
N GLY A 371 13.97 -15.01 12.02
CA GLY A 371 14.35 -16.36 12.43
C GLY A 371 13.25 -17.41 12.29
N LYS A 372 12.19 -17.12 11.51
CA LYS A 372 11.00 -17.99 11.36
C LYS A 372 11.03 -18.88 10.10
N LEU A 373 12.03 -18.75 9.23
CA LEU A 373 12.22 -19.57 8.03
C LEU A 373 13.72 -19.83 7.80
N TYR A 374 14.09 -21.10 7.59
CA TYR A 374 15.38 -21.45 6.98
C TYR A 374 15.23 -21.25 5.46
N ILE A 375 15.80 -20.19 4.91
CA ILE A 375 15.88 -20.04 3.44
C ILE A 375 16.91 -21.05 2.94
N SER A 376 16.48 -22.00 2.10
CA SER A 376 17.39 -22.81 1.30
C SER A 376 17.95 -21.91 0.20
N LEU A 377 19.01 -21.17 0.54
CA LEU A 377 19.77 -20.35 -0.39
C LEU A 377 20.51 -21.30 -1.35
N MET A 378 19.91 -21.61 -2.49
CA MET A 378 20.58 -22.26 -3.61
C MET A 378 21.17 -21.23 -4.55
#